data_AF-A0A392R224-F1
#
_entry.id   AF-A0A392R224-F1
#
_cell.length_a   1.000
_cell.length_b   1.000
_cell.length_c   1.000
_cell.angle_alpha   90.00
_cell.angle_beta   90.00
_cell.angle_gamma   90.00
#
_symmetry.space_group_name_H-M   'P 1'
#
loop_
_entity.id
_entity.type
_entity.pdbx_description
1 polymer ?
#
loop_
_entity_poly.entity_id
_entity_poly.type
_entity_poly.pdbx_seq_one_letter_code
_entity_poly.pdbx_strand_id
1 'polypeptide(L)' 'MVESMKFLASQARIYEGNEPIQFHSILQTFIVFKGGLSDGYKTYIAEKEIPDDTYTEDSLGLFRIQGSGPDNMQAIQVEP' A
#
# COMPACT_ATOMS: atom_id res chain seq x y z
N MET A 1 3.47 -1.27 22.53
CA MET A 1 3.81 -2.09 21.34
C MET A 1 5.24 -2.66 21.39
N VAL A 2 6.27 -1.85 21.65
CA VAL A 2 7.66 -2.35 21.76
C VAL A 2 7.85 -3.22 23.00
N GLU A 3 7.29 -2.81 24.13
CA GLU A 3 7.29 -3.58 25.39
C GLU A 3 6.58 -4.93 25.26
N SER A 4 5.46 -5.00 24.54
CA SER A 4 4.73 -6.25 24.29
C SER A 4 5.53 -7.24 23.44
N MET A 5 6.51 -6.77 22.68
CA MET A 5 7.47 -7.60 21.93
C MET A 5 8.80 -7.80 22.65
N LYS A 6 8.88 -7.45 23.95
CA LYS A 6 10.07 -7.60 24.80
C LYS A 6 11.32 -6.97 24.19
N PHE A 7 11.16 -5.92 23.38
CA PHE A 7 12.26 -5.22 22.70
C PHE A 7 13.10 -6.10 21.74
N LEU A 8 12.56 -7.24 21.30
CA LEU A 8 13.28 -8.17 20.39
C LEU A 8 13.09 -7.84 18.91
N ALA A 9 11.98 -7.18 18.56
CA ALA A 9 11.65 -6.85 17.18
C ALA A 9 12.22 -5.48 16.78
N SER A 10 12.77 -5.40 15.56
CA SER A 10 13.06 -4.11 14.93
C SER A 10 11.78 -3.49 14.37
N GLN A 11 11.61 -2.19 14.57
CA GLN A 11 10.46 -1.45 14.04
C GLN A 11 10.90 -0.61 12.84
N ALA A 12 10.14 -0.69 11.75
CA ALA A 12 10.31 0.15 10.57
C ALA A 12 9.02 0.91 10.29
N ARG A 13 9.15 2.17 9.85
CA ARG A 13 8.06 2.94 9.26
C ARG A 13 8.36 3.09 7.78
N ILE A 14 7.48 2.54 6.96
CA ILE A 14 7.64 2.50 5.51
C ILE A 14 6.54 3.35 4.91
N TYR A 15 6.89 4.17 3.92
CA TYR A 15 5.96 4.98 3.16
C TYR A 15 5.91 4.47 1.73
N GLU A 16 4.75 4.64 1.09
CA GLU A 16 4.56 4.29 -0.31
C GLU A 16 5.63 4.95 -1.20
N GLY A 17 6.21 4.16 -2.10
CA GLY A 17 7.28 4.58 -3.01
C GLY A 17 8.67 4.71 -2.37
N ASN A 18 8.78 4.41 -1.07
CA ASN A 18 10.03 4.44 -0.30
C ASN A 18 10.27 3.11 0.42
N GLU A 19 9.89 2.01 -0.23
CA GLU A 19 10.06 0.66 0.29
C GLU A 19 11.55 0.24 0.28
N PRO A 20 12.10 -0.26 1.40
CA PRO A 20 13.45 -0.81 1.41
C PRO A 20 13.49 -2.17 0.72
N ILE A 21 14.68 -2.61 0.27
CA ILE A 21 14.83 -3.89 -0.45
C ILE A 21 14.29 -5.09 0.36
N GLN A 22 14.42 -5.07 1.69
CA GLN A 22 13.90 -6.12 2.56
C GLN A 22 12.37 -6.23 2.51
N PHE A 23 11.66 -5.13 2.28
CA PHE A 23 10.20 -5.15 2.13
C PHE A 23 9.79 -5.98 0.90
N HIS A 24 10.47 -5.74 -0.23
CA HIS A 24 10.25 -6.53 -1.44
C HIS A 24 10.65 -8.00 -1.26
N SER A 25 11.74 -8.29 -0.53
CA SER A 25 12.12 -9.67 -0.24
C SER A 25 11.09 -10.44 0.60
N ILE A 26 10.38 -9.76 1.50
CA ILE A 26 9.35 -10.37 2.34
C ILE A 26 8.06 -10.61 1.57
N LEU A 27 7.58 -9.62 0.81
CA LEU A 27 6.30 -9.72 0.11
C LEU A 27 6.40 -10.42 -1.24
N GLN A 28 7.58 -10.37 -1.89
CA GLN A 28 7.92 -10.89 -3.23
C GLN A 28 7.12 -10.28 -4.39
N THR A 29 5.82 -10.04 -4.19
CA THR A 29 4.92 -9.36 -5.12
C THR A 29 3.92 -8.58 -4.27
N PHE A 30 3.74 -7.30 -4.55
CA PHE A 30 2.67 -6.52 -3.93
C PHE A 30 2.03 -5.57 -4.95
N ILE A 31 0.73 -5.36 -4.76
CA ILE A 31 -0.13 -4.54 -5.62
C ILE A 31 -0.70 -3.44 -4.74
N VAL A 32 -0.52 -2.19 -5.18
CA VAL A 32 -1.05 -1.02 -4.49
C VAL A 32 -2.30 -0.57 -5.23
N PHE A 33 -3.44 -0.64 -4.55
CA PHE A 33 -4.71 -0.10 -5.02
C PHE A 33 -4.89 1.33 -4.53
N LYS A 34 -5.64 2.12 -5.29
CA LYS A 34 -6.07 3.45 -4.85
C LYS A 34 -7.18 3.36 -3.82
N GLY A 35 -7.17 4.33 -2.92
CA GLY A 35 -8.13 4.46 -1.83
C GLY A 35 -7.90 3.45 -0.71
N GLY A 36 -8.98 2.97 -0.09
CA GLY A 36 -8.88 2.09 1.06
C GLY A 36 -10.19 1.42 1.46
N LEU A 37 -10.11 0.13 1.78
CA LEU A 37 -11.28 -0.64 2.24
C LEU A 37 -11.50 -0.57 3.76
N SER A 38 -10.53 -0.02 4.51
CA SER A 38 -10.59 0.03 5.96
C SER A 38 -11.66 1.01 6.45
N ASP A 39 -12.29 0.68 7.58
CA ASP A 39 -13.30 1.57 8.18
C ASP A 39 -12.71 2.95 8.51
N GLY A 40 -11.45 2.99 8.97
CA GLY A 40 -10.76 4.25 9.23
C GLY A 40 -10.58 5.11 7.99
N TYR A 41 -10.27 4.51 6.83
CA TYR A 41 -10.20 5.25 5.57
C TYR A 41 -11.58 5.79 5.17
N LYS A 42 -12.61 4.94 5.20
CA LYS A 42 -14.00 5.32 4.87
C LYS A 42 -14.55 6.42 5.77
N THR A 43 -14.24 6.37 7.07
CA THR A 43 -14.58 7.44 8.00
C THR A 43 -13.84 8.73 7.65
N TYR A 44 -12.53 8.66 7.40
CA TYR A 44 -11.72 9.84 7.07
C TYR A 44 -12.21 10.57 5.81
N ILE A 45 -12.47 9.85 4.72
CA ILE A 45 -12.94 10.46 3.47
C ILE A 45 -14.33 11.08 3.64
N ALA A 46 -15.23 10.42 4.38
CA ALA A 46 -16.57 10.93 4.64
C ALA A 46 -16.54 12.20 5.52
N GLU A 47 -15.71 12.22 6.57
CA GLU A 47 -15.54 13.39 7.44
C GLU A 47 -14.89 14.58 6.73
N LYS A 48 -14.05 14.32 5.73
CA LYS A 48 -13.32 15.34 4.98
C LYS A 48 -14.00 15.74 3.67
N GLU A 49 -15.13 15.12 3.34
CA GLU A 49 -15.85 15.31 2.07
C GLU A 49 -14.92 15.13 0.85
N ILE A 50 -13.96 14.20 0.95
CA ILE A 50 -13.05 13.86 -0.14
C ILE A 50 -13.76 12.86 -1.06
N PRO A 51 -13.74 13.04 -2.39
CA PRO A 51 -14.23 12.04 -3.33
C PRO A 51 -13.58 10.67 -3.08
N ASP A 52 -14.41 9.62 -2.98
CA ASP A 52 -13.92 8.27 -2.79
C ASP A 52 -13.54 7.66 -4.14
N ASP A 53 -12.23 7.57 -4.39
CA ASP A 53 -11.66 6.91 -5.57
C ASP A 53 -11.15 5.49 -5.26
N THR A 54 -11.74 4.83 -4.24
CA THR A 54 -11.39 3.45 -3.89
C THR A 54 -11.78 2.48 -4.99
N TYR A 55 -10.90 1.51 -5.26
CA TYR A 55 -11.14 0.42 -6.19
C TYR A 55 -12.43 -0.39 -5.86
N THR A 56 -13.18 -0.75 -6.90
CA THR A 56 -14.33 -1.65 -6.83
C THR A 56 -14.18 -2.75 -7.89
N GLU A 57 -14.77 -3.92 -7.68
CA GLU A 57 -14.63 -5.05 -8.62
C GLU A 57 -15.15 -4.73 -10.03
N ASP A 58 -16.11 -3.81 -10.14
CA ASP A 58 -16.69 -3.38 -11.41
C ASP A 58 -15.91 -2.23 -12.08
N SER A 59 -14.87 -1.68 -11.43
CA SER A 59 -14.13 -0.54 -11.96
C SER A 59 -12.96 -0.95 -12.86
N LEU A 60 -12.73 -0.16 -13.91
CA LEU A 60 -11.56 -0.31 -14.77
C LEU A 60 -10.34 0.26 -14.05
N GLY A 61 -9.36 -0.60 -13.74
CA GLY A 61 -8.08 -0.19 -13.15
C GLY A 61 -6.95 -0.13 -14.18
N LEU A 62 -6.24 1.01 -14.25
CA LEU A 62 -4.95 1.09 -14.93
C LEU A 62 -3.83 0.85 -13.91
N PHE A 63 -2.92 -0.08 -14.23
CA PHE A 63 -1.77 -0.38 -13.38
C PHE A 63 -0.47 -0.04 -14.09
N ARG A 64 0.35 0.77 -13.43
CA ARG A 64 1.74 0.96 -13.81
C ARG A 64 2.57 -0.12 -13.14
N ILE A 65 3.30 -0.87 -13.96
CA ILE A 65 4.31 -1.82 -13.50
C ILE A 65 5.65 -1.08 -13.42
N GLN A 66 6.29 -1.13 -12.26
CA GLN A 66 7.59 -0.49 -12.05
C GLN A 66 8.51 -1.38 -11.20
N GLY A 67 9.82 -1.18 -11.35
CA GLY A 67 10.87 -1.97 -10.72
C GLY A 67 12.14 -1.92 -11.56
N SER A 68 13.28 -2.29 -10.96
CA SER A 68 14.57 -2.37 -11.66
C SER A 68 15.03 -3.82 -11.90
N GLY A 69 14.34 -4.80 -11.32
CA GLY A 69 14.59 -6.22 -11.51
C GLY A 69 13.47 -7.10 -10.96
N PRO A 70 13.56 -8.43 -11.15
CA PRO A 70 12.50 -9.37 -10.77
C PRO A 70 12.12 -9.29 -9.28
N ASP A 71 13.10 -8.98 -8.42
CA ASP A 71 12.95 -9.01 -6.97
C ASP A 71 12.37 -7.72 -6.37
N ASN A 72 12.09 -6.70 -7.18
CA ASN A 72 11.50 -5.43 -6.72
C ASN A 72 10.40 -4.89 -7.63
N MET A 73 9.79 -5.77 -8.44
CA MET A 73 8.64 -5.41 -9.25
C MET A 73 7.43 -5.10 -8.36
N GLN A 74 6.69 -4.06 -8.73
CA GLN A 74 5.44 -3.67 -8.09
C GLN A 74 4.42 -3.19 -9.14
N ALA A 75 3.14 -3.40 -8.84
CA ALA A 75 2.03 -2.88 -9.62
C ALA A 75 1.30 -1.83 -8.80
N ILE A 76 1.19 -0.62 -9.33
CA ILE A 76 0.51 0.49 -8.65
C ILE A 76 -0.65 0.95 -9.53
N GLN A 77 -1.85 1.02 -8.94
CA GLN A 77 -3.02 1.58 -9.61
C GLN A 77 -2.82 3.10 -9.81
N VAL A 78 -2.96 3.54 -11.04
CA VAL A 78 -2.83 4.95 -11.45
C VAL A 78 -4.15 5.44 -12.07
N GLU A 79 -4.26 6.73 -12.33
CA GLU A 79 -5.39 7.23 -13.14
C GLU A 79 -5.27 6.69 -14.56
N PRO A 80 -6.38 6.27 -15.20
CA PRO A 80 -6.41 5.84 -16.60
C PRO A 80 -5.87 6.86 -17.61
#